data_AF-A0A2D4NFI3-F1
#
_entry.id   AF-A0A2D4NFI3-F1
#
_cell.length_a   1.000
_cell.length_b   1.000
_cell.length_c   1.000
_cell.angle_alpha   90.00
_cell.angle_beta   90.00
_cell.angle_gamma   90.00
#
_symmetry.space_group_name_H-M   'P 1'
#
loop_
_entity.id
_entity.type
_entity.pdbx_description
1 polymer ?
#
loop_
_entity_poly.entity_id
_entity_poly.type
_entity_poly.pdbx_seq_one_letter_code
_entity_poly.pdbx_strand_id
1 'polypeptide(L)'
;SFLNFVIIMILNFLYERIAIWITDMEIPRTHYEYENRLTMKMFLFQFVNYYSSCFYVAFFKGKFVGYPGSYTYMFNRWRNEECDPAGCLIELTTQLTIIMAGKQIWGNIQEAIVPWICNWWGRRKARSNPENLYSRWEQDHDLQSFGALGLFYEYLEMVIQFGFITLFVASFPLAPLLALMNNILEIRVDSWKLTTQ
;
A
#
# COMPACT_ATOMS: atom_id res chain seq x y z
N SER A 1 16.44 -4.26 -2.10
CA SER A 1 15.20 -3.51 -2.40
C SER A 1 14.02 -4.38 -2.85
N PHE A 2 14.14 -5.26 -3.86
CA PHE A 2 13.00 -6.05 -4.35
C PHE A 2 12.42 -7.04 -3.31
N LEU A 3 13.26 -7.79 -2.59
CA LEU A 3 12.79 -8.69 -1.51
C LEU A 3 12.05 -7.92 -0.42
N ASN A 4 12.55 -6.74 -0.06
CA ASN A 4 11.92 -5.85 0.90
C ASN A 4 10.52 -5.42 0.41
N PHE A 5 10.40 -5.04 -0.87
CA PHE A 5 9.10 -4.74 -1.47
C PHE A 5 8.13 -5.93 -1.38
N VAL A 6 8.57 -7.15 -1.71
CA VAL A 6 7.72 -8.36 -1.59
C VAL A 6 7.27 -8.58 -0.14
N ILE A 7 8.18 -8.41 0.83
CA ILE A 7 7.85 -8.53 2.26
C ILE A 7 6.83 -7.48 2.69
N ILE A 8 7.01 -6.22 2.27
CA ILE A 8 6.08 -5.12 2.56
C ILE A 8 4.68 -5.47 2.04
N MET A 9 4.57 -6.00 0.82
CA MET A 9 3.29 -6.39 0.22
C MET A 9 2.59 -7.50 1.02
N ILE A 10 3.33 -8.52 1.46
CA ILE A 10 2.79 -9.61 2.28
C ILE A 10 2.35 -9.07 3.66
N LEU A 11 3.17 -8.23 4.28
CA LEU A 11 2.86 -7.64 5.58
C LEU A 11 1.66 -6.71 5.52
N ASN A 12 1.44 -5.97 4.43
CA ASN A 12 0.26 -5.11 4.28
C ASN A 12 -1.03 -5.92 4.34
N PHE A 13 -1.10 -7.05 3.64
CA PHE A 13 -2.26 -7.94 3.68
C PHE A 13 -2.51 -8.47 5.09
N LEU A 14 -1.45 -8.84 5.81
CA LEU A 14 -1.54 -9.30 7.19
C LEU A 14 -1.96 -8.19 8.15
N TYR A 15 -1.42 -6.98 8.00
CA TYR A 15 -1.76 -5.83 8.86
C TYR A 15 -3.19 -5.36 8.68
N GLU A 16 -3.74 -5.40 7.47
CA GLU A 16 -5.15 -5.12 7.23
C GLU A 16 -6.04 -6.08 8.03
N ARG A 17 -5.77 -7.39 7.95
CA ARG A 17 -6.51 -8.41 8.69
C ARG A 17 -6.40 -8.23 10.21
N ILE A 18 -5.19 -7.91 10.69
CA ILE A 18 -4.95 -7.65 12.10
C ILE A 18 -5.66 -6.38 12.55
N ALA A 19 -5.65 -5.30 11.77
CA ALA A 19 -6.30 -4.04 12.13
C ALA A 19 -7.82 -4.21 12.27
N ILE A 20 -8.45 -4.96 11.36
CA ILE A 20 -9.87 -5.31 11.45
C ILE A 20 -10.12 -6.16 12.70
N TRP A 21 -9.34 -7.22 12.89
CA TRP A 21 -9.50 -8.12 14.04
C TRP A 21 -9.36 -7.40 15.39
N ILE A 22 -8.34 -6.54 15.55
CA ILE A 22 -8.17 -5.75 16.78
C ILE A 22 -9.34 -4.80 16.98
N THR A 23 -9.83 -4.15 15.92
CA THR A 23 -10.93 -3.19 16.03
C THR A 23 -12.26 -3.88 16.36
N ASP A 24 -12.50 -5.06 15.80
CA ASP A 24 -13.67 -5.88 16.12
C ASP A 24 -13.64 -6.33 17.59
N MET A 25 -12.46 -6.64 18.13
CA MET A 25 -12.30 -6.96 19.56
C MET A 25 -12.56 -5.78 20.50
N GLU A 26 -12.39 -4.53 20.05
CA GLU A 26 -12.64 -3.34 20.87
C GLU A 26 -14.14 -3.04 21.05
N ILE A 27 -15.02 -3.63 20.24
CA ILE A 27 -16.49 -3.47 20.26
C ILE A 27 -16.90 -1.99 20.42
N PRO A 28 -16.60 -1.13 19.42
CA PRO A 28 -17.01 0.27 19.45
C PRO A 28 -18.54 0.41 19.38
N ARG A 29 -19.06 1.48 19.99
CA ARG A 29 -20.52 1.69 20.14
C ARG A 29 -21.19 2.21 18.88
N THR A 30 -20.47 2.94 18.02
CA THR A 30 -21.01 3.58 16.82
C THR A 30 -20.15 3.26 15.60
N HIS A 31 -20.76 3.28 14.41
CA HIS A 31 -20.04 3.08 13.13
C HIS A 31 -18.96 4.14 12.91
N TYR A 32 -19.25 5.41 13.23
CA TYR A 32 -18.26 6.48 13.14
C TYR A 32 -17.03 6.22 14.03
N GLU A 33 -17.26 5.74 15.25
CA GLU A 33 -16.17 5.41 16.17
C GLU A 33 -15.38 4.18 15.71
N TYR A 34 -16.05 3.19 15.12
CA TYR A 34 -15.39 2.04 14.48
C TYR A 34 -14.45 2.50 13.36
N GLU A 35 -14.95 3.29 12.42
CA GLU A 35 -14.18 3.76 11.27
C GLU A 35 -12.98 4.60 11.69
N ASN A 36 -13.14 5.52 12.65
CA ASN A 36 -12.04 6.35 13.13
C ASN A 36 -10.95 5.51 13.85
N ARG A 37 -11.34 4.56 14.69
CA ARG A 37 -10.40 3.65 15.39
C ARG A 37 -9.67 2.75 14.41
N LEU A 38 -10.37 2.22 13.41
CA LEU A 38 -9.78 1.39 12.36
C LEU A 38 -8.81 2.19 11.49
N THR A 39 -9.23 3.39 11.07
CA THR A 39 -8.42 4.34 10.27
C THR A 39 -7.07 4.61 10.94
N MET A 40 -7.09 4.99 12.22
CA MET A 40 -5.87 5.28 12.97
C MET A 40 -4.93 4.07 13.08
N LYS A 41 -5.47 2.90 13.41
CA LYS A 41 -4.65 1.68 13.54
C LYS A 41 -4.06 1.27 12.20
N MET A 42 -4.88 1.24 11.16
CA MET A 42 -4.47 0.83 9.83
C MET A 42 -3.44 1.78 9.25
N PHE A 43 -3.64 3.10 9.41
CA PHE A 43 -2.64 4.10 9.04
C PHE A 43 -1.32 3.89 9.78
N LEU A 44 -1.33 3.69 11.10
CA LEU A 44 -0.11 3.48 11.88
C LEU A 44 0.66 2.21 11.44
N PHE A 45 -0.04 1.10 11.23
CA PHE A 45 0.59 -0.13 10.77
C PHE A 45 1.20 0.04 9.38
N GLN A 46 0.48 0.67 8.44
CA GLN A 46 1.01 0.93 7.11
C GLN A 46 2.16 1.93 7.13
N PHE A 47 2.07 3.00 7.92
CA PHE A 47 3.15 3.97 8.08
C PHE A 47 4.43 3.29 8.55
N VAL A 48 4.35 2.47 9.60
CA VAL A 48 5.51 1.72 10.09
C VAL A 48 6.02 0.74 9.03
N ASN A 49 5.15 -0.01 8.36
CA ASN A 49 5.56 -1.00 7.37
C ASN A 49 6.29 -0.35 6.16
N TYR A 50 5.72 0.71 5.59
CA TYR A 50 6.25 1.36 4.40
C TYR A 50 7.47 2.24 4.68
N TYR A 51 7.48 2.98 5.79
CA TYR A 51 8.55 3.94 6.05
C TYR A 51 9.67 3.40 6.93
N SER A 52 9.47 2.37 7.76
CA SER A 52 10.50 1.87 8.70
C SER A 52 11.82 1.55 8.00
N SER A 53 11.75 0.85 6.86
CA SER A 53 12.95 0.49 6.13
C SER A 53 13.64 1.70 5.51
N CYS A 54 12.87 2.67 5.00
CA CYS A 54 13.42 3.92 4.48
C CYS A 54 14.05 4.78 5.61
N PHE A 55 13.43 4.84 6.78
CA PHE A 55 13.97 5.49 7.96
C PHE A 55 15.27 4.83 8.44
N TYR A 56 15.34 3.51 8.43
CA TYR A 56 16.55 2.77 8.78
C TYR A 56 17.71 3.13 7.86
N VAL A 57 17.50 3.10 6.53
CA VAL A 57 18.53 3.44 5.55
C VAL A 57 18.94 4.92 5.64
N ALA A 58 17.99 5.83 5.87
CA ALA A 58 18.27 7.27 5.96
C ALA A 58 19.09 7.66 7.20
N PHE A 59 18.72 7.15 8.38
CA PHE A 59 19.21 7.68 9.65
C PHE A 59 20.17 6.74 10.39
N PHE A 60 20.03 5.43 10.25
CA PHE A 60 20.75 4.45 11.07
C PHE A 60 21.85 3.72 10.31
N LYS A 61 21.64 3.45 9.01
CA LYS A 61 22.62 2.72 8.19
C LYS A 61 23.93 3.49 8.06
N GLY A 62 25.06 2.81 8.29
CA GLY A 62 26.40 3.40 8.19
C GLY A 62 26.80 4.41 9.27
N LYS A 63 25.92 4.76 10.22
CA LYS A 63 26.25 5.72 11.31
C LYS A 63 26.95 5.08 12.50
N PHE A 64 26.72 3.78 12.74
CA PHE A 64 27.20 3.06 13.92
C PHE A 64 28.15 1.90 13.54
N VAL A 65 29.17 2.15 12.73
CA VAL A 65 30.08 1.08 12.24
C VAL A 65 31.50 1.16 12.83
N GLY A 66 31.84 2.26 13.51
CA GLY A 66 33.19 2.49 14.04
C GLY A 66 34.19 2.81 12.93
N TYR A 67 35.47 2.58 13.20
CA TYR A 67 36.57 2.80 12.26
C TYR A 67 37.40 1.52 12.08
N PRO A 68 38.13 1.37 10.96
CA PRO A 68 38.96 0.19 10.72
C PRO A 68 39.96 0.01 11.87
N GLY A 69 39.78 -1.07 12.64
CA GLY A 69 40.56 -1.38 13.85
C GLY A 69 39.70 -1.60 15.11
N SER A 70 38.56 -0.90 15.23
CA SER A 70 37.59 -1.13 16.30
C SER A 70 36.16 -0.94 15.78
N TYR A 71 35.63 -2.02 15.20
CA TYR A 71 34.24 -2.06 14.74
C TYR A 71 33.28 -2.18 15.91
N THR A 72 32.15 -1.50 15.83
CA THR A 72 31.05 -1.66 16.77
C THR A 72 30.23 -2.88 16.37
N TYR A 73 30.26 -3.92 17.22
CA TYR A 73 29.50 -5.15 17.01
C TYR A 73 28.15 -5.07 17.71
N MET A 74 27.07 -5.33 16.97
CA MET A 74 25.74 -5.52 17.53
C MET A 74 25.67 -6.91 18.17
N PHE A 75 25.18 -6.98 19.42
CA PHE A 75 25.14 -8.21 20.22
C PHE A 75 26.48 -8.95 20.33
N ASN A 76 27.61 -8.22 20.32
CA ASN A 76 28.98 -8.77 20.36
C ASN A 76 29.30 -9.85 19.30
N ARG A 77 28.49 -9.99 18.25
CA ARG A 77 28.67 -11.05 17.24
C ARG A 77 28.48 -10.58 15.81
N TRP A 78 27.61 -9.61 15.57
CA TRP A 78 27.25 -9.17 14.23
C TRP A 78 27.84 -7.80 13.93
N ARG A 79 28.48 -7.66 12.76
CA ARG A 79 29.02 -6.37 12.30
C ARG A 79 27.87 -5.56 11.70
N ASN A 80 27.78 -4.28 12.09
CA ASN A 80 26.78 -3.37 11.53
C ASN A 80 27.00 -3.12 10.03
N GLU A 81 25.92 -2.82 9.32
CA GLU A 81 25.94 -2.56 7.89
C GLU A 81 26.66 -1.24 7.56
N GLU A 82 27.60 -1.31 6.62
CA GLU A 82 28.36 -0.18 6.09
C GLU A 82 27.61 0.46 4.91
N CYS A 83 27.78 1.77 4.71
CA CYS A 83 27.35 2.41 3.47
C CYS A 83 28.40 2.23 2.38
N ASP A 84 27.96 2.16 1.12
CA ASP A 84 28.85 2.27 -0.03
C ASP A 84 29.64 3.59 -0.03
N PRO A 85 30.82 3.64 -0.66
CA PRO A 85 31.64 4.87 -0.73
C PRO A 85 30.96 6.01 -1.51
N ALA A 86 29.97 5.69 -2.36
CA ALA A 86 29.10 6.67 -3.03
C ALA A 86 27.97 7.21 -2.14
N GLY A 87 27.81 6.67 -0.92
CA GLY A 87 26.78 7.02 0.06
C GLY A 87 25.51 6.17 -0.01
N CYS A 88 24.77 6.11 1.09
CA CYS A 88 23.50 5.37 1.19
C CYS A 88 22.30 6.07 0.52
N LEU A 89 22.50 7.29 0.00
CA LEU A 89 21.41 8.08 -0.59
C LEU A 89 20.89 7.44 -1.89
N ILE A 90 21.76 6.84 -2.70
CA ILE A 90 21.37 6.12 -3.93
C ILE A 90 20.58 4.84 -3.61
N GLU A 91 20.96 4.14 -2.55
CA GLU A 91 20.20 2.98 -2.08
C GLU A 91 18.79 3.39 -1.61
N LEU A 92 18.70 4.51 -0.89
CA LEU A 92 17.42 5.06 -0.45
C LEU A 92 16.54 5.49 -1.65
N THR A 93 17.08 6.20 -2.63
CA THR A 93 16.31 6.63 -3.81
C THR A 93 15.83 5.45 -4.65
N THR A 94 16.67 4.44 -4.86
CA THR A 94 16.26 3.22 -5.58
C THR A 94 15.19 2.47 -4.81
N GLN A 95 15.29 2.37 -3.48
CA GLN A 95 14.27 1.75 -2.65
C GLN A 95 12.92 2.50 -2.71
N LEU A 96 12.94 3.83 -2.54
CA LEU A 96 11.73 4.65 -2.64
C LEU A 96 11.07 4.55 -4.02
N THR A 97 11.88 4.57 -5.08
CA THR A 97 11.38 4.45 -6.46
C THR A 97 10.70 3.11 -6.69
N ILE A 98 11.31 2.01 -6.21
CA ILE A 98 10.74 0.66 -6.33
C ILE A 98 9.43 0.55 -5.54
N ILE A 99 9.38 1.09 -4.32
CA ILE A 99 8.17 1.01 -3.50
C ILE A 99 7.05 1.85 -4.10
N MET A 100 7.33 3.08 -4.53
CA MET A 100 6.33 4.00 -5.10
C MET A 100 5.80 3.50 -6.44
N ALA A 101 6.68 3.10 -7.37
CA ALA A 101 6.26 2.57 -8.67
C ALA A 101 5.61 1.18 -8.52
N GLY A 102 6.18 0.32 -7.66
CA GLY A 102 5.66 -1.02 -7.43
C GLY A 102 4.28 -1.01 -6.78
N LYS A 103 4.06 -0.13 -5.79
CA LYS A 103 2.74 0.01 -5.16
C LYS A 103 1.71 0.50 -6.16
N GLN A 104 2.02 1.52 -6.96
CA GLN A 104 1.09 2.02 -7.98
C GLN A 104 0.73 0.94 -9.01
N ILE A 105 1.75 0.28 -9.58
CA ILE A 105 1.52 -0.77 -10.58
C ILE A 105 0.68 -1.88 -9.97
N TRP A 106 0.97 -2.28 -8.73
CA TRP A 106 0.22 -3.31 -8.04
C TRP A 106 -1.22 -2.89 -7.75
N GLY A 107 -1.46 -1.66 -7.26
CA GLY A 107 -2.78 -1.10 -7.00
C GLY A 107 -3.63 -1.13 -8.26
N ASN A 108 -3.16 -0.49 -9.34
CA ASN A 108 -3.86 -0.46 -10.63
C ASN A 108 -4.16 -1.87 -11.18
N ILE A 109 -3.22 -2.82 -11.02
CA ILE A 109 -3.42 -4.22 -11.43
C ILE A 109 -4.51 -4.88 -10.57
N GLN A 110 -4.44 -4.74 -9.24
CA GLN A 110 -5.40 -5.35 -8.34
C GLN A 110 -6.81 -4.80 -8.59
N GLU A 111 -6.94 -3.49 -8.79
CA GLU A 111 -8.21 -2.84 -9.08
C GLU A 111 -8.81 -3.20 -10.44
N ALA A 112 -8.00 -3.48 -11.45
CA ALA A 112 -8.50 -3.95 -12.75
C ALA A 112 -8.83 -5.45 -12.74
N ILE A 113 -7.98 -6.27 -12.10
CA ILE A 113 -8.07 -7.73 -12.14
C ILE A 113 -9.16 -8.28 -11.22
N VAL A 114 -9.25 -7.80 -9.97
CA VAL A 114 -10.23 -8.28 -8.98
C VAL A 114 -11.66 -8.26 -9.54
N PRO A 115 -12.17 -7.14 -10.07
CA PRO A 115 -13.53 -7.10 -10.57
C PRO A 115 -13.70 -7.85 -11.88
N TRP A 116 -12.68 -7.87 -12.74
CA TRP A 116 -12.72 -8.69 -13.95
C TRP A 116 -12.91 -10.18 -13.61
N ILE A 117 -12.18 -10.69 -12.60
CA ILE A 117 -12.32 -12.07 -12.10
C ILE A 117 -13.69 -12.28 -11.46
N CYS A 118 -14.15 -11.38 -10.60
CA CYS A 118 -15.45 -11.51 -9.93
C CYS A 118 -16.61 -11.50 -10.93
N ASN A 119 -16.60 -10.59 -11.90
CA ASN A 119 -17.60 -10.52 -12.97
C ASN A 119 -17.56 -11.78 -13.85
N TRP A 120 -16.37 -12.30 -14.13
CA TRP A 120 -16.22 -13.55 -14.88
C TRP A 120 -16.77 -14.77 -14.13
N TRP A 121 -16.55 -14.86 -12.82
CA TRP A 121 -17.14 -15.91 -11.98
C TRP A 121 -18.66 -15.75 -11.82
N GLY A 122 -19.15 -14.52 -11.65
CA GLY A 122 -20.59 -14.22 -11.60
C GLY A 122 -21.30 -14.65 -12.88
N ARG A 123 -20.77 -14.29 -14.05
CA ARG A 123 -21.30 -14.69 -15.37
C ARG A 123 -21.31 -16.20 -15.59
N ARG A 124 -20.32 -16.94 -15.06
CA ARG A 124 -20.32 -18.41 -15.11
C ARG A 124 -21.43 -19.01 -14.26
N LYS A 125 -21.80 -18.39 -13.15
CA LYS A 125 -22.86 -18.83 -12.25
C LYS A 125 -24.26 -18.44 -12.75
N ALA A 126 -24.39 -17.29 -13.41
CA ALA A 126 -25.64 -16.77 -13.98
C ALA A 126 -26.07 -17.43 -15.31
N ARG A 127 -25.21 -18.24 -15.93
CA ARG A 127 -25.44 -18.92 -17.22
C ARG A 127 -26.63 -19.91 -17.25
N SER A 128 -27.38 -20.06 -16.15
CA SER A 128 -28.61 -20.85 -16.11
C SER A 128 -29.88 -20.06 -16.48
N ASN A 129 -29.82 -18.73 -16.61
CA ASN A 129 -30.99 -17.89 -16.90
C ASN A 129 -30.93 -17.30 -18.33
N PRO A 130 -31.99 -17.41 -19.14
CA PRO A 130 -32.02 -16.86 -20.50
C PRO A 130 -32.04 -15.32 -20.51
N GLU A 131 -31.24 -14.72 -21.40
CA GLU A 131 -30.92 -13.27 -21.48
C GLU A 131 -32.12 -12.32 -21.69
N ASN A 132 -33.28 -12.82 -22.11
CA ASN A 132 -34.42 -11.98 -22.53
C ASN A 132 -35.35 -11.51 -21.38
N LEU A 133 -35.07 -11.86 -20.12
CA LEU A 133 -35.89 -11.46 -18.97
C LEU A 133 -35.11 -10.73 -17.86
N TYR A 134 -33.88 -10.28 -18.12
CA TYR A 134 -33.03 -9.71 -17.09
C TYR A 134 -33.42 -8.25 -16.80
N SER A 135 -34.07 -8.05 -15.65
CA SER A 135 -34.47 -6.72 -15.19
C SER A 135 -33.26 -5.89 -14.74
N ARG A 136 -33.40 -4.55 -14.69
CA ARG A 136 -32.29 -3.66 -14.32
C ARG A 136 -31.76 -3.89 -12.90
N TRP A 137 -32.62 -4.18 -11.93
CA TRP A 137 -32.18 -4.46 -10.56
C TRP A 137 -31.45 -5.80 -10.43
N GLU A 138 -31.73 -6.78 -11.29
CA GLU A 138 -30.99 -8.06 -11.34
C GLU A 138 -29.58 -7.85 -11.90
N GLN A 139 -29.43 -6.95 -12.88
CA GLN A 139 -28.12 -6.52 -13.40
C GLN A 139 -27.30 -5.82 -12.32
N ASP A 140 -27.92 -4.89 -11.59
CA ASP A 140 -27.24 -4.13 -10.54
C ASP A 140 -26.91 -5.00 -9.31
N HIS A 141 -27.70 -6.04 -9.04
CA HIS A 141 -27.41 -6.99 -7.95
C HIS A 141 -26.21 -7.91 -8.23
N ASP A 142 -25.87 -8.13 -9.51
CA ASP A 142 -24.69 -8.90 -9.90
C ASP A 142 -23.38 -8.11 -9.80
N LEU A 143 -23.46 -6.78 -9.66
CA LEU A 143 -22.31 -5.91 -9.47
C LEU A 143 -21.73 -6.05 -8.05
N GLN A 144 -20.48 -5.60 -7.88
CA GLN A 144 -19.83 -5.67 -6.58
C GLN A 144 -20.43 -4.62 -5.63
N SER A 145 -20.89 -5.06 -4.46
CA SER A 145 -21.33 -4.14 -3.40
C SER A 145 -20.16 -3.29 -2.91
N PHE A 146 -20.38 -1.98 -2.75
CA PHE A 146 -19.47 -1.10 -2.04
C PHE A 146 -19.31 -1.58 -0.58
N GLY A 147 -18.09 -1.96 -0.20
CA GLY A 147 -17.81 -2.40 1.17
C GLY A 147 -18.05 -1.30 2.20
N ALA A 148 -18.27 -1.70 3.47
CA ALA A 148 -18.52 -0.75 4.56
C ALA A 148 -17.39 0.29 4.77
N LEU A 149 -16.17 -0.04 4.37
CA LEU A 149 -15.03 0.90 4.40
C LEU A 149 -14.89 1.77 3.14
N GLY A 150 -15.69 1.52 2.08
CA GLY A 150 -15.75 2.29 0.84
C GLY A 150 -14.41 2.89 0.39
N LEU A 151 -14.34 4.21 0.48
CA LEU A 151 -13.23 5.07 0.01
C LEU A 151 -11.99 5.08 0.92
N PHE A 152 -12.04 4.42 2.07
CA PHE A 152 -10.95 4.45 3.04
C PHE A 152 -9.62 3.97 2.45
N TYR A 153 -9.64 2.87 1.69
CA TYR A 153 -8.42 2.31 1.08
C TYR A 153 -7.84 3.24 0.01
N GLU A 154 -8.69 3.88 -0.78
CA GLU A 154 -8.30 4.87 -1.81
C GLU A 154 -7.66 6.11 -1.16
N TYR A 155 -8.24 6.61 -0.06
CA TYR A 155 -7.61 7.69 0.72
C TYR A 155 -6.30 7.28 1.36
N LEU A 156 -6.23 6.08 1.92
CA LEU A 156 -5.02 5.57 2.56
C LEU A 156 -3.88 5.44 1.56
N GLU A 157 -4.18 5.03 0.33
CA GLU A 157 -3.20 5.00 -0.76
C GLU A 157 -2.60 6.39 -1.04
N MET A 158 -3.46 7.39 -1.24
CA MET A 158 -3.04 8.76 -1.50
C MET A 158 -2.26 9.38 -0.33
N VAL A 159 -2.66 9.12 0.91
CA VAL A 159 -1.96 9.65 2.10
C VAL A 159 -0.55 9.07 2.22
N ILE A 160 -0.37 7.77 1.96
CA ILE A 160 0.95 7.13 1.97
C ILE A 160 1.83 7.67 0.83
N GLN A 161 1.27 7.90 -0.35
CA GLN A 161 1.99 8.53 -1.45
C GLN A 161 2.43 9.97 -1.09
N PHE A 162 1.55 10.76 -0.48
CA PHE A 162 1.88 12.10 0.00
C PHE A 162 3.00 12.08 1.05
N GLY A 163 2.99 11.12 1.97
CA GLY A 163 4.06 10.96 2.95
C GLY A 163 5.41 10.61 2.31
N PHE A 164 5.44 9.78 1.25
CA PHE A 164 6.68 9.51 0.51
C PHE A 164 7.26 10.76 -0.14
N ILE A 165 6.39 11.58 -0.74
CA ILE A 165 6.81 12.82 -1.39
C ILE A 165 7.35 13.79 -0.34
N THR A 166 6.60 14.07 0.72
CA THR A 166 6.97 15.12 1.68
C THR A 166 8.15 14.76 2.58
N LEU A 167 8.22 13.53 3.08
CA LEU A 167 9.27 13.11 4.01
C LEU A 167 10.63 12.87 3.33
N PHE A 168 10.62 12.46 2.05
CA PHE A 168 11.83 12.02 1.36
C PHE A 168 12.17 12.83 0.10
N VAL A 169 11.50 13.98 -0.16
CA VAL A 169 11.80 14.85 -1.32
C VAL A 169 13.26 15.26 -1.42
N ALA A 170 13.93 15.49 -0.28
CA ALA A 170 15.33 15.88 -0.23
C ALA A 170 16.27 14.83 -0.84
N SER A 171 15.85 13.55 -0.86
CA SER A 171 16.61 12.47 -1.46
C SER A 171 16.33 12.31 -2.96
N PHE A 172 15.08 12.52 -3.39
CA PHE A 172 14.65 12.33 -4.77
C PHE A 172 13.73 13.48 -5.22
N PRO A 173 14.27 14.53 -5.87
CA PRO A 173 13.50 15.72 -6.23
C PRO A 173 12.47 15.47 -7.36
N LEU A 174 12.59 14.36 -8.09
CA LEU A 174 11.67 13.97 -9.16
C LEU A 174 10.43 13.21 -8.63
N ALA A 175 10.35 12.89 -7.33
CA ALA A 175 9.20 12.20 -6.73
C ALA A 175 7.84 12.86 -7.00
N PRO A 176 7.70 14.21 -6.89
CA PRO A 176 6.42 14.87 -7.14
C PRO A 176 5.93 14.72 -8.59
N LEU A 177 6.86 14.65 -9.56
CA LEU A 177 6.52 14.49 -10.97
C LEU A 177 5.96 13.09 -11.25
N LEU A 178 6.60 12.05 -10.69
CA LEU A 178 6.09 10.68 -10.77
C LEU A 178 4.72 10.55 -10.08
N ALA A 179 4.55 11.19 -8.93
CA ALA A 179 3.27 11.21 -8.23
C ALA A 179 2.17 11.86 -9.07
N LEU A 180 2.46 12.96 -9.75
CA LEU A 180 1.50 13.64 -10.61
C LEU A 180 1.06 12.74 -11.77
N MET A 181 2.01 12.06 -12.43
CA MET A 181 1.68 11.11 -13.50
C MET A 181 0.80 9.97 -12.99
N ASN A 182 1.13 9.41 -11.83
CA ASN A 182 0.34 8.37 -11.18
C ASN A 182 -1.08 8.85 -10.85
N ASN A 183 -1.22 10.03 -10.23
CA ASN A 183 -2.53 10.58 -9.88
C ASN A 183 -3.42 10.84 -11.11
N ILE A 184 -2.84 11.24 -12.25
CA ILE A 184 -3.60 11.40 -13.50
C ILE A 184 -4.15 10.06 -13.98
N LEU A 185 -3.37 8.99 -13.90
CA LEU A 185 -3.83 7.64 -14.25
C LEU A 185 -4.87 7.15 -13.24
N GLU A 186 -4.63 7.36 -11.95
CA GLU A 186 -5.50 6.91 -10.87
C GLU A 186 -6.91 7.48 -10.99
N ILE A 187 -7.04 8.79 -11.21
CA ILE A 187 -8.34 9.43 -11.42
C ILE A 187 -9.13 8.76 -12.56
N ARG A 188 -8.44 8.30 -13.62
CA ARG A 188 -9.09 7.62 -14.74
C ARG A 188 -9.49 6.19 -14.36
N VAL A 189 -8.61 5.45 -13.69
CA VAL A 189 -8.86 4.08 -13.25
C VAL A 189 -10.01 4.03 -12.24
N ASP A 190 -10.00 4.91 -11.23
CA ASP A 190 -11.07 5.04 -10.25
C ASP A 190 -12.40 5.40 -10.90
N SER A 191 -12.39 6.38 -11.81
CA SER A 191 -13.62 6.77 -12.52
C SER A 191 -14.19 5.62 -13.37
N TRP A 192 -13.32 4.80 -13.96
CA TRP A 192 -13.74 3.65 -14.75
C TRP A 192 -14.29 2.53 -13.87
N LYS A 193 -13.64 2.27 -12.73
CA LYS A 193 -14.08 1.32 -11.70
C LYS A 193 -15.47 1.67 -11.19
N LEU A 194 -15.69 2.91 -10.74
CA LEU A 194 -16.97 3.36 -10.17
C LEU A 194 -18.14 3.47 -11.17
N THR A 195 -17.85 3.52 -12.47
CA THR A 195 -18.89 3.63 -13.52
C THR A 195 -19.22 2.30 -14.18
N THR A 196 -18.31 1.33 -14.11
CA THR A 196 -18.43 0.03 -14.80
C THR A 196 -18.74 -1.11 -13.82
N GLN A 197 -18.45 -0.92 -12.53
CA GLN A 197 -18.82 -1.80 -11.43
C GLN A 197 -19.80 -1.09 -10.51
#